data_AF-A0A9W6U1G7-F1
#
_entry.id   AF-A0A9W6U1G7-F1
#
_cell.length_a   1.000
_cell.length_b   1.000
_cell.length_c   1.000
_cell.angle_alpha   90.00
_cell.angle_beta   90.00
_cell.angle_gamma   90.00
#
_symmetry.space_group_name_H-M   'P 1'
#
loop_
_entity.id
_entity.type
_entity.pdbx_description
1 polymer ?
#
loop_
_entity_poly.entity_id
_entity_poly.type
_entity_poly.pdbx_seq_one_letter_code
_entity_poly.pdbx_strand_id
1 'polypeptide(L)'
;MEYVLEQLKFDEYFSEHKVDAVNRLSHLFMSIKPAIEIYKENPDALLMDCTYKTNYFNIPFEYCRCNWDEHYNSRGTSFSTRGKERDYRFAIEQLRSMMILHNISLPQLILVDCEVAILNVLDVLFPDVPVLLCLWHVEKNIQKKHARQDALQQVRD
;
A
#
# COMPACT_ATOMS: atom_id res chain seq x y z
N MET A 1 -0.58 -20.61 2.35
CA MET A 1 0.34 -19.46 2.42
C MET A 1 1.80 -19.89 2.28
N GLU A 2 2.22 -21.06 2.79
CA GLU A 2 3.57 -21.61 2.54
C GLU A 2 3.90 -21.76 1.05
N TYR A 3 2.97 -22.26 0.23
CA TYR A 3 3.13 -22.33 -1.22
C TYR A 3 3.47 -20.97 -1.86
N VAL A 4 2.83 -19.88 -1.42
CA VAL A 4 3.13 -18.53 -1.95
C VAL A 4 4.55 -18.12 -1.57
N LEU A 5 4.98 -18.35 -0.32
CA LEU A 5 6.34 -18.06 0.10
C LEU A 5 7.38 -18.88 -0.67
N GLU A 6 7.08 -20.13 -1.04
CA GLU A 6 7.96 -20.92 -1.92
C GLU A 6 8.08 -20.34 -3.32
N GLN A 7 6.97 -19.84 -3.91
CA GLN A 7 7.01 -19.14 -5.20
C GLN A 7 7.74 -17.80 -5.11
N LEU A 8 7.82 -17.16 -3.94
CA LEU A 8 8.54 -15.89 -3.77
C LEU A 8 10.05 -16.06 -3.59
N LYS A 9 10.54 -17.31 -3.47
CA LYS A 9 11.98 -17.61 -3.45
C LYS A 9 12.63 -17.55 -4.84
N PHE A 10 11.85 -17.42 -5.90
CA PHE A 10 12.40 -17.21 -7.23
C PHE A 10 13.05 -15.82 -7.30
N ASP A 11 14.18 -15.74 -7.99
CA ASP A 11 14.92 -14.50 -8.21
C ASP A 11 14.09 -13.40 -8.90
N GLU A 12 12.88 -13.68 -9.37
CA GLU A 12 12.01 -12.71 -10.04
C GLU A 12 11.34 -11.70 -9.10
N TYR A 13 11.43 -11.91 -7.79
CA TYR A 13 10.73 -11.10 -6.78
C TYR A 13 11.70 -10.48 -5.79
N PHE A 14 11.47 -9.21 -5.46
CA PHE A 14 11.83 -8.69 -4.15
C PHE A 14 10.71 -9.11 -3.19
N SER A 15 11.02 -9.81 -2.09
CA SER A 15 9.99 -10.20 -1.13
C SER A 15 10.51 -10.21 0.30
N GLU A 16 9.66 -9.73 1.21
CA GLU A 16 9.96 -9.59 2.63
C GLU A 16 8.71 -9.91 3.45
N HIS A 17 8.83 -10.67 4.53
CA HIS A 17 7.64 -11.16 5.24
C HIS A 17 7.84 -11.26 6.75
N LYS A 18 6.72 -11.29 7.47
CA LYS A 18 6.66 -11.55 8.91
C LYS A 18 5.67 -12.67 9.21
N VAL A 19 6.03 -13.55 10.13
CA VAL A 19 5.14 -14.57 10.67
C VAL A 19 4.69 -14.20 12.09
N ASP A 20 3.50 -14.64 12.48
CA ASP A 20 2.98 -14.49 13.84
C ASP A 20 3.53 -15.57 14.79
N ALA A 21 3.12 -15.53 16.07
CA ALA A 21 3.55 -16.47 17.09
C ALA A 21 3.17 -17.94 16.82
N VAL A 22 2.28 -18.19 15.86
CA VAL A 22 1.80 -19.52 15.47
C VAL A 22 2.32 -19.89 14.07
N ASN A 23 3.39 -19.22 13.62
CA ASN A 23 4.05 -19.41 12.34
C ASN A 23 3.12 -19.17 11.12
N ARG A 24 2.12 -18.29 11.26
CA ARG A 24 1.26 -17.89 10.15
C ARG A 24 1.75 -16.58 9.57
N LEU A 25 1.73 -16.49 8.24
CA LEU A 25 2.12 -15.28 7.52
C LEU A 25 1.20 -14.12 7.90
N SER A 26 1.79 -13.11 8.53
CA SER A 26 1.09 -11.94 9.09
C SER A 26 1.22 -10.71 8.19
N HIS A 27 2.37 -10.57 7.53
CA HIS A 27 2.69 -9.50 6.61
C HIS A 27 3.55 -10.04 5.46
N LEU A 28 3.38 -9.46 4.28
CA LEU A 28 4.27 -9.65 3.14
C LEU A 28 4.37 -8.35 2.38
N PHE A 29 5.58 -8.01 1.98
CA PHE A 29 5.85 -7.07 0.91
C PHE A 29 6.44 -7.86 -0.26
N MET A 30 5.96 -7.61 -1.47
CA MET A 30 6.54 -8.18 -2.68
C MET A 30 6.47 -7.20 -3.85
N SER A 31 7.49 -7.23 -4.69
CA SER A 31 7.52 -6.51 -5.96
C SER A 31 8.18 -7.40 -7.01
N ILE A 32 7.63 -7.41 -8.22
CA ILE A 32 8.22 -8.15 -9.34
C ILE A 32 9.36 -7.33 -9.94
N LYS A 33 10.45 -7.98 -10.37
CA LYS A 33 11.60 -7.31 -11.00
C LYS A 33 11.21 -6.30 -12.09
N PRO A 34 10.32 -6.61 -13.06
CA PRO A 34 9.91 -5.64 -14.06
C PRO A 34 9.27 -4.37 -13.48
N ALA A 35 8.52 -4.48 -12.38
CA ALA A 35 7.93 -3.31 -11.73
C ALA A 35 8.98 -2.45 -11.04
N ILE A 36 10.04 -3.06 -10.50
CA ILE A 36 11.17 -2.36 -9.88
C ILE A 36 11.94 -1.57 -10.94
N GLU A 37 12.19 -2.18 -12.11
CA GLU A 37 12.88 -1.48 -13.20
C GLU A 37 12.05 -0.30 -13.74
N ILE A 38 10.73 -0.47 -13.90
CA ILE A 38 9.85 0.65 -14.30
C ILE A 38 9.89 1.78 -13.25
N TYR A 39 9.87 1.43 -11.95
CA TYR A 39 9.95 2.44 -10.90
C TYR A 39 11.31 3.17 -10.91
N LYS A 40 12.39 2.42 -11.15
CA LYS A 40 13.73 2.99 -11.25
C LYS A 40 13.86 3.99 -12.39
N GLU A 41 13.16 3.77 -13.50
CA GLU A 41 13.09 4.71 -14.62
C GLU A 41 12.19 5.93 -14.34
N ASN A 42 11.21 5.79 -13.45
CA ASN A 42 10.21 6.83 -13.15
C ASN A 42 10.05 7.04 -11.62
N PRO A 43 11.10 7.49 -10.92
CA PRO A 43 11.07 7.57 -9.46
C PRO A 43 10.28 8.77 -8.92
N ASP A 44 9.93 9.75 -9.77
CA ASP A 44 9.49 11.08 -9.35
C ASP A 44 8.16 11.09 -8.59
N ALA A 45 7.23 10.20 -8.94
CA ALA A 45 5.91 10.15 -8.33
C ALA A 45 5.60 8.73 -7.83
N LEU A 46 5.12 8.66 -6.59
CA LEU A 46 4.65 7.42 -5.98
C LEU A 46 3.17 7.55 -5.63
N LEU A 47 2.32 6.76 -6.29
CA LEU A 47 0.91 6.65 -5.93
C LEU A 47 0.68 5.41 -5.06
N MET A 48 0.26 5.61 -3.82
CA MET A 48 -0.13 4.55 -2.90
C MET A 48 -1.65 4.50 -2.76
N ASP A 49 -2.26 3.45 -3.31
CA ASP A 49 -3.69 3.13 -3.18
C ASP A 49 -3.83 1.91 -2.26
N CYS A 50 -4.44 2.08 -1.09
CA CYS A 50 -4.57 1.01 -0.10
C CYS A 50 -6.03 0.57 -0.02
N THR A 51 -6.28 -0.65 -0.48
CA THR A 51 -7.63 -1.23 -0.52
C THR A 51 -7.81 -2.28 0.56
N TYR A 52 -8.90 -2.16 1.31
CA TYR A 52 -9.33 -3.17 2.26
C TYR A 52 -10.17 -4.23 1.58
N LYS A 53 -9.70 -5.48 1.62
CA LYS A 53 -10.49 -6.66 1.25
C LYS A 53 -10.45 -7.69 2.35
N THR A 54 -11.54 -8.41 2.53
CA THR A 54 -11.55 -9.60 3.38
C THR A 54 -11.41 -10.81 2.45
N ASN A 55 -10.48 -11.73 2.72
CA ASN A 55 -10.38 -12.94 1.88
C ASN A 55 -11.45 -13.97 2.25
N TYR A 56 -11.49 -15.07 1.51
CA TYR A 56 -12.41 -16.20 1.72
C TYR A 56 -12.41 -16.76 3.15
N PHE A 57 -11.32 -16.57 3.90
CA PHE A 57 -11.16 -17.04 5.29
C PHE A 57 -11.54 -15.99 6.33
N ASN A 58 -12.24 -14.91 5.95
CA ASN A 58 -12.64 -13.80 6.83
C ASN A 58 -11.48 -13.09 7.54
N ILE A 59 -10.28 -13.15 6.97
CA ILE A 59 -9.15 -12.38 7.47
C ILE A 59 -9.19 -10.99 6.79
N PRO A 60 -9.03 -9.87 7.52
CA PRO A 60 -8.86 -8.56 6.90
C PRO A 60 -7.53 -8.51 6.15
N PHE A 61 -7.54 -7.98 4.92
CA PHE A 61 -6.34 -7.75 4.12
C PHE A 61 -6.34 -6.32 3.64
N GLU A 62 -5.24 -5.64 3.91
CA GLU A 62 -4.90 -4.45 3.15
C GLU A 62 -4.05 -4.86 1.97
N TYR A 63 -4.36 -4.30 0.82
CA TYR A 63 -3.57 -4.38 -0.39
C TYR A 63 -3.16 -2.97 -0.74
N CYS A 64 -1.91 -2.60 -0.48
CA CYS A 64 -1.37 -1.33 -0.96
C CYS A 64 -0.69 -1.55 -2.29
N ARG A 65 -1.19 -0.84 -3.29
CA ARG A 65 -0.65 -0.78 -4.63
C ARG A 65 0.18 0.48 -4.75
N CYS A 66 1.44 0.28 -5.14
CA CYS A 66 2.27 1.39 -5.57
C CYS A 66 2.30 1.40 -7.10
N ASN A 67 1.78 2.45 -7.72
CA ASN A 67 1.86 2.66 -9.16
C ASN A 67 2.89 3.78 -9.44
N TRP A 68 3.70 3.56 -10.48
CA TRP A 68 4.82 4.42 -10.87
C TRP A 68 4.69 4.95 -12.30
N ASP A 69 3.66 4.51 -13.05
CA ASP A 69 3.39 4.85 -14.44
C ASP A 69 1.89 5.13 -14.68
N GLU A 70 1.61 5.89 -15.74
CA GLU A 70 0.25 6.24 -16.19
C GLU A 70 -0.58 5.02 -16.61
N HIS A 71 0.06 3.87 -16.80
CA HIS A 71 -0.56 2.66 -17.34
C HIS A 71 -0.86 1.58 -16.28
N TYR A 72 -0.66 1.87 -14.98
CA TYR A 72 -0.99 0.97 -13.86
C TYR A 72 -0.32 -0.42 -13.94
N ASN A 73 0.70 -0.57 -14.79
CA ASN A 73 1.34 -1.84 -15.11
C ASN A 73 2.44 -2.17 -14.10
N SER A 74 2.96 -1.15 -13.45
CA SER A 74 4.03 -1.23 -12.48
C SER A 74 3.46 -1.46 -11.07
N ARG A 75 3.86 -2.58 -10.46
CA ARG A 75 3.19 -3.15 -9.26
C ARG A 75 4.17 -3.52 -8.16
N GLY A 76 4.22 -2.70 -7.12
CA GLY A 76 4.59 -3.12 -5.77
C GLY A 76 3.32 -3.53 -5.00
N THR A 77 3.35 -4.67 -4.29
CA THR A 77 2.24 -5.18 -3.51
C THR A 77 2.68 -5.46 -2.09
N SER A 78 2.04 -4.82 -1.12
CA SER A 78 2.15 -5.22 0.27
C SER A 78 0.81 -5.69 0.81
N PHE A 79 0.85 -6.71 1.66
CA PHE A 79 -0.29 -7.11 2.46
C PHE A 79 0.01 -7.14 3.95
N SER A 80 -1.03 -6.86 4.73
CA SER A 80 -1.09 -7.16 6.16
C SER A 80 -2.48 -7.64 6.56
N THR A 81 -2.55 -8.35 7.69
CA THR A 81 -3.72 -9.05 8.21
C THR A 81 -4.62 -8.22 9.14
N ARG A 82 -4.21 -7.00 9.54
CA ARG A 82 -4.90 -6.27 10.64
C ARG A 82 -5.14 -4.78 10.46
N GLY A 83 -4.65 -4.19 9.39
CA GLY A 83 -4.91 -2.83 8.98
C GLY A 83 -4.80 -1.72 10.00
N LYS A 84 -3.57 -1.45 10.44
CA LYS A 84 -3.20 -0.41 11.41
C LYS A 84 -1.93 0.30 10.97
N GLU A 85 -1.60 1.41 11.63
CA GLU A 85 -0.34 2.15 11.42
C GLU A 85 0.92 1.25 11.41
N ARG A 86 0.96 0.21 12.26
CA ARG A 86 2.07 -0.76 12.28
C ARG A 86 2.20 -1.58 11.00
N ASP A 87 1.07 -1.86 10.37
CA ASP A 87 0.98 -2.64 9.13
C ASP A 87 1.47 -1.79 7.95
N TYR A 88 1.02 -0.54 7.88
CA TYR A 88 1.54 0.44 6.91
C TYR A 88 3.03 0.71 7.10
N ARG A 89 3.49 0.82 8.35
CA ARG A 89 4.91 0.97 8.67
C ARG A 89 5.74 -0.13 8.05
N PHE A 90 5.36 -1.40 8.24
CA PHE A 90 6.08 -2.51 7.61
C PHE A 90 6.12 -2.39 6.09
N ALA A 91 4.98 -2.14 5.45
CA ALA A 91 4.92 -2.01 3.99
C ALA A 91 5.84 -0.90 3.46
N ILE A 92 5.80 0.26 4.09
CA ILE A 92 6.55 1.46 3.67
C ILE A 92 8.05 1.30 3.99
N GLU A 93 8.41 0.63 5.09
CA GLU A 93 9.80 0.27 5.41
C GLU A 93 10.38 -0.68 4.35
N GLN A 94 9.62 -1.71 3.95
CA GLN A 94 10.08 -2.64 2.92
C GLN A 94 10.16 -1.98 1.54
N LEU A 95 9.23 -1.06 1.21
CA LEU A 95 9.33 -0.25 0.00
C LEU A 95 10.61 0.58 -0.02
N ARG A 96 10.90 1.30 1.07
CA ARG A 96 12.13 2.11 1.18
C ARG A 96 13.38 1.23 1.11
N SER A 97 13.34 0.03 1.70
CA SER A 97 14.44 -0.93 1.65
C SER A 97 14.69 -1.43 0.23
N MET A 98 13.63 -1.74 -0.52
CA MET A 98 13.70 -2.07 -1.95
C MET A 98 14.32 -0.92 -2.75
N MET A 99 13.92 0.31 -2.51
CA MET A 99 14.49 1.48 -3.19
C MET A 99 15.99 1.61 -2.94
N ILE A 100 16.43 1.47 -1.70
CA ILE A 100 17.86 1.53 -1.33
C ILE A 100 18.63 0.41 -2.03
N LEU A 101 18.11 -0.83 -1.98
CA LEU A 101 18.76 -1.99 -2.59
C LEU A 101 18.96 -1.83 -4.10
N HIS A 102 17.97 -1.24 -4.78
CA HIS A 102 17.98 -1.07 -6.24
C HIS A 102 18.51 0.28 -6.71
N ASN A 103 19.05 1.11 -5.80
CA ASN A 103 19.53 2.47 -6.05
C ASN A 103 18.48 3.36 -6.74
N ILE A 104 17.24 3.30 -6.26
CA ILE A 104 16.13 4.16 -6.72
C ILE A 104 16.14 5.44 -5.88
N SER A 105 16.08 6.61 -6.53
CA SER A 105 15.99 7.90 -5.84
C SER A 105 14.67 8.04 -5.09
N LEU A 106 14.65 8.89 -4.05
CA LEU A 106 13.41 9.24 -3.36
C LEU A 106 12.44 9.91 -4.34
N PRO A 107 11.11 9.67 -4.20
CA PRO A 107 10.13 10.38 -5.01
C PRO A 107 10.11 11.87 -4.65
N GLN A 108 9.75 12.69 -5.63
CA GLN A 108 9.50 14.11 -5.44
C GLN A 108 8.10 14.37 -4.86
N LEU A 109 7.18 13.42 -5.05
CA LEU A 109 5.81 13.50 -4.59
C LEU A 109 5.26 12.12 -4.25
N ILE A 110 4.55 12.03 -3.13
CA ILE A 110 3.75 10.85 -2.78
C ILE A 110 2.27 11.24 -2.81
N LEU A 111 1.48 10.49 -3.58
CA LEU A 111 0.03 10.58 -3.60
C LEU A 111 -0.55 9.42 -2.82
N VAL A 112 -1.36 9.70 -1.79
CA VAL A 112 -1.94 8.66 -0.92
C VAL A 112 -3.43 8.86 -0.71
N ASP A 113 -4.07 7.79 -0.27
CA ASP A 113 -5.45 7.85 0.19
C ASP A 113 -5.58 8.66 1.47
N CYS A 114 -6.79 9.12 1.77
CA CYS A 114 -7.08 10.01 2.89
C CYS A 114 -7.02 9.32 4.27
N GLU A 115 -6.08 8.41 4.47
CA GLU A 115 -5.93 7.60 5.67
C GLU A 115 -4.81 8.11 6.58
N VAL A 116 -5.20 8.50 7.79
CA VAL A 116 -4.30 9.10 8.80
C VAL A 116 -3.15 8.16 9.18
N ALA A 117 -3.39 6.86 9.23
CA ALA A 117 -2.37 5.88 9.59
C ALA A 117 -1.22 5.84 8.57
N ILE A 118 -1.51 6.05 7.28
CA ILE A 118 -0.50 6.12 6.22
C ILE A 118 0.29 7.43 6.36
N LEU A 119 -0.41 8.56 6.56
CA LEU A 119 0.21 9.88 6.72
C LEU A 119 1.22 9.89 7.88
N ASN A 120 0.85 9.36 9.05
CA ASN A 120 1.73 9.26 10.21
C ASN A 120 3.02 8.47 9.91
N VAL A 121 2.91 7.42 9.09
CA VAL A 121 4.06 6.60 8.72
C VAL A 121 4.96 7.33 7.72
N LEU A 122 4.36 8.01 6.74
CA LEU A 122 5.08 8.79 5.74
C LEU A 122 5.83 9.97 6.37
N ASP A 123 5.25 10.65 7.34
CA ASP A 123 5.92 11.74 8.08
C ASP A 123 7.22 11.27 8.76
N VAL A 124 7.31 9.99 9.11
CA VAL A 124 8.50 9.40 9.74
C VAL A 124 9.48 8.84 8.70
N LEU A 125 8.97 8.17 7.66
CA LEU A 125 9.81 7.43 6.71
C LEU A 125 10.21 8.24 5.47
N PHE A 126 9.47 9.29 5.14
CA PHE A 126 9.68 10.20 4.01
C PHE A 126 9.46 11.67 4.44
N PRO A 127 10.13 12.16 5.50
CA PRO A 127 9.85 13.49 6.08
C PRO A 127 10.08 14.65 5.10
N ASP A 128 10.98 14.47 4.14
CA ASP A 128 11.37 15.50 3.16
C ASP A 128 10.58 15.41 1.85
N VAL A 129 9.68 14.44 1.70
CA VAL A 129 8.88 14.25 0.48
C VAL A 129 7.48 14.80 0.70
N PRO A 130 7.02 15.76 -0.13
CA PRO A 130 5.64 16.22 -0.10
C PRO A 130 4.65 15.06 -0.26
N VAL A 131 3.62 15.05 0.58
CA VAL A 131 2.51 14.10 0.53
C VAL A 131 1.23 14.82 0.14
N LEU A 132 0.57 14.36 -0.93
CA LEU A 132 -0.72 14.87 -1.38
C LEU A 132 -1.80 13.79 -1.25
N LEU A 133 -3.02 14.24 -0.94
CA LEU A 133 -4.18 13.36 -0.91
C LEU A 133 -4.69 13.13 -2.32
N CYS A 134 -5.02 11.88 -2.64
CA CYS A 134 -5.64 11.51 -3.90
C CYS A 134 -7.05 12.15 -4.00
N LEU A 135 -7.22 13.08 -4.94
CA LEU A 135 -8.48 13.81 -5.13
C LEU A 135 -9.66 12.87 -5.42
N TRP A 136 -9.43 11.81 -6.19
CA TRP A 136 -10.47 10.82 -6.47
C TRP A 136 -11.00 10.18 -5.17
N HIS A 137 -10.11 9.81 -4.25
CA HIS A 137 -10.50 9.25 -2.96
C HIS A 137 -11.18 10.27 -2.06
N VAL A 138 -10.73 11.53 -2.07
CA VAL A 138 -11.41 12.62 -1.37
C VAL A 138 -12.84 12.79 -1.88
N GLU A 139 -13.03 12.89 -3.19
CA GLU A 139 -14.36 13.01 -3.81
C GLU A 139 -15.27 11.82 -3.48
N LYS A 140 -14.75 10.59 -3.60
CA LYS A 140 -15.52 9.38 -3.25
C LYS A 140 -15.91 9.34 -1.78
N ASN A 141 -15.03 9.77 -0.90
CA ASN A 141 -15.32 9.82 0.53
C ASN A 141 -16.38 10.88 0.87
N ILE A 142 -16.35 12.03 0.20
CA ILE A 142 -17.38 13.07 0.33
C ILE A 142 -18.74 12.53 -0.16
N GLN A 143 -18.80 11.91 -1.35
CA GLN A 143 -20.02 11.34 -1.90
C GLN A 143 -20.66 10.30 -0.96
N LYS A 144 -19.86 9.40 -0.38
CA LYS A 144 -20.34 8.40 0.59
C LYS A 144 -20.92 9.04 1.86
N LYS A 145 -20.32 10.13 2.35
CA LYS A 145 -20.81 10.84 3.55
C LYS A 145 -22.16 11.51 3.29
N HIS A 146 -22.33 12.19 2.16
CA HIS A 146 -23.61 12.80 1.80
C HIS A 146 -24.73 11.76 1.61
N ALA A 147 -24.47 10.70 0.85
CA ALA A 147 -25.45 9.63 0.64
C ALA A 147 -25.90 8.96 1.96
N ARG A 148 -24.99 8.83 2.95
CA ARG A 148 -25.32 8.31 4.28
C ARG A 148 -26.16 9.29 5.10
N GLN A 149 -25.92 10.60 4.99
CA GLN A 149 -26.73 11.60 5.68
C GLN A 149 -28.17 11.62 5.15
N ASP A 150 -28.34 11.54 3.83
CA ASP A 150 -29.66 11.49 3.20
C ASP A 150 -30.43 10.22 3.62
N ALA A 151 -29.76 9.06 3.66
CA ALA A 151 -30.37 7.82 4.14
C ALA A 151 -30.74 7.86 5.63
N LEU A 152 -29.94 8.54 6.47
CA LEU A 152 -30.25 8.72 7.90
C LEU A 152 -31.39 9.72 8.13
N GLN A 153 -31.54 10.72 7.25
CA GLN A 153 -32.66 11.66 7.29
C GLN A 153 -33.98 10.94 6.93
N GLN A 154 -33.97 10.10 5.88
CA GLN A 154 -35.14 9.31 5.45
C GLN A 154 -35.61 8.24 6.43
N VAL A 155 -34.76 7.80 7.37
CA VAL A 155 -35.13 6.83 8.43
C VAL A 155 -35.65 7.53 9.69
N ARG A 156 -35.45 8.85 9.80
CA ARG A 156 -35.93 9.66 10.94
C ARG A 156 -37.29 10.29 10.70
N ASP A 157 -37.77 10.27 9.45
CA ASP A 157 -39.11 10.69 9.01
C ASP A 157 -40.05 9.46 8.91
#